data_AF-A0A496PQ70-F1
#
_entry.id   AF-A0A496PQ70-F1
#
_cell.length_a   1.000
_cell.length_b   1.000
_cell.length_c   1.000
_cell.angle_alpha   90.00
_cell.angle_beta   90.00
_cell.angle_gamma   90.00
#
_symmetry.space_group_name_H-M   'P 1'
#
loop_
_entity.id
_entity.type
_entity.pdbx_description
1 polymer ?
#
loop_
_entity_poly.entity_id
_entity_poly.type
_entity_poly.pdbx_seq_one_letter_code
_entity_poly.pdbx_strand_id
1 'polypeptide(L)'
;MFKLDTLLKLGYCFIKEELLLLFKKILLALVLLIVLVGIAYLKTERQNDQSQNAFNQGLYEGSKSLNQSLGEIDSLRYSLGQQEVTFAESLLFKTQTHQRETDSLVERIDSLNIELSGLQKELKGSNQATSKTISTSTDSKTQKQSRHEQILSAYKKRFKELPSDLSVYEKRVAINEIKEETARDFQISIDELNKIRTSNKLDY
;
A
#
# COMPACT_ATOMS: atom_id res chain seq x y z
N MET A 1 -52.90 17.14 115.31
CA MET A 1 -52.14 16.11 114.57
C MET A 1 -52.64 15.87 113.13
N PHE A 2 -53.43 16.78 112.51
CA PHE A 2 -54.05 16.55 111.19
C PHE A 2 -53.45 17.36 110.01
N LYS A 3 -52.49 18.26 110.24
CA LYS A 3 -51.94 19.14 109.18
C LYS A 3 -50.74 18.56 108.42
N LEU A 4 -50.10 17.49 108.93
CA LEU A 4 -48.92 16.91 108.28
C LEU A 4 -49.31 15.94 107.15
N ASP A 5 -50.38 15.17 107.34
CA ASP A 5 -50.87 14.19 106.37
C ASP A 5 -51.40 14.82 105.07
N THR A 6 -51.98 16.01 105.16
CA THR A 6 -52.50 16.72 103.98
C THR A 6 -51.38 17.30 103.11
N LEU A 7 -50.28 17.77 103.72
CA LEU A 7 -49.11 18.27 102.99
C LEU A 7 -48.32 17.14 102.32
N LEU A 8 -48.19 15.97 102.99
CA LEU A 8 -47.58 14.78 102.40
C LEU A 8 -48.40 14.26 101.21
N LYS A 9 -49.73 14.19 101.32
CA LYS A 9 -50.60 13.81 100.19
C LYS A 9 -50.52 14.79 99.01
N LEU A 10 -50.45 16.10 99.26
CA LEU A 10 -50.30 17.09 98.18
C LEU A 10 -48.93 16.99 97.49
N GLY A 11 -47.85 16.82 98.26
CA GLY A 11 -46.51 16.63 97.71
C GLY A 11 -46.38 15.37 96.84
N TYR A 12 -46.95 14.25 97.30
CA TYR A 12 -47.01 13.02 96.49
C TYR A 12 -47.86 13.17 95.22
N CYS A 13 -48.95 13.96 95.28
CA CYS A 13 -49.78 14.22 94.10
C CYS A 13 -49.02 15.06 93.06
N PHE A 14 -48.29 16.09 93.51
CA PHE A 14 -47.50 16.97 92.65
C PHE A 14 -46.32 16.24 91.98
N ILE A 15 -45.58 15.42 92.74
CA ILE A 15 -44.49 14.58 92.21
C ILE A 15 -45.02 13.57 91.20
N LYS A 16 -46.20 12.99 91.46
CA LYS A 16 -46.84 12.03 90.55
C LYS A 16 -47.26 12.70 89.23
N GLU A 17 -47.70 13.96 89.28
CA GLU A 17 -48.11 14.73 88.10
C GLU A 17 -46.92 15.15 87.23
N GLU A 18 -45.82 15.62 87.83
CA GLU A 18 -44.57 15.92 87.12
C GLU A 18 -43.95 14.67 86.47
N LEU A 19 -43.95 13.54 87.17
CA LEU A 19 -43.41 12.28 86.67
C LEU A 19 -44.23 11.75 85.48
N LEU A 20 -45.55 11.94 85.50
CA LEU A 20 -46.45 11.57 84.42
C LEU A 20 -46.24 12.46 83.17
N LEU A 21 -45.95 13.75 83.36
CA LEU A 21 -45.58 14.67 82.27
C LEU A 21 -44.23 14.30 81.65
N LEU A 22 -43.22 13.95 82.45
CA LEU A 22 -41.91 13.49 81.98
C LEU A 22 -42.04 12.17 81.19
N PHE A 23 -42.82 11.22 81.70
CA PHE A 23 -43.06 9.95 81.01
C PHE A 23 -43.73 10.15 79.65
N LYS A 24 -44.74 11.04 79.56
CA LYS A 24 -45.38 11.40 78.29
C LYS A 24 -44.38 11.99 77.28
N LYS A 25 -43.47 12.86 77.72
CA LYS A 25 -42.43 13.46 76.86
C LYS A 25 -41.45 12.41 76.35
N ILE A 26 -41.01 11.50 77.22
CA ILE A 26 -40.10 10.40 76.85
C ILE A 26 -40.77 9.46 75.83
N LEU A 27 -42.04 9.10 76.06
CA LEU A 27 -42.79 8.24 75.16
C LEU A 27 -42.98 8.91 73.79
N LEU A 28 -43.29 10.21 73.76
CA LEU A 28 -43.40 10.97 72.52
C LEU A 28 -42.06 11.05 71.78
N ALA A 29 -40.95 11.28 72.49
CA ALA A 29 -39.61 11.29 71.89
C ALA A 29 -39.24 9.92 71.30
N LEU A 30 -39.61 8.82 71.96
CA LEU A 30 -39.35 7.46 71.48
C LEU A 30 -40.15 7.15 70.20
N VAL A 31 -41.44 7.54 70.16
CA VAL A 31 -42.26 7.41 68.94
C VAL A 31 -41.66 8.21 67.79
N LEU A 32 -41.20 9.43 68.04
CA LEU A 32 -40.59 10.28 67.01
C LEU A 32 -39.28 9.68 66.48
N LEU A 33 -38.48 9.06 67.35
CA LEU A 33 -37.27 8.35 66.96
C LEU A 33 -37.58 7.14 66.06
N ILE A 34 -38.60 6.34 66.39
CA ILE A 34 -39.04 5.22 65.55
C ILE A 34 -39.46 5.71 64.16
N VAL A 35 -40.25 6.77 64.08
CA VAL A 35 -40.68 7.36 62.79
C VAL A 35 -39.47 7.84 61.98
N LEU A 36 -38.50 8.49 62.63
CA LEU A 36 -37.30 9.01 61.96
C LEU A 36 -36.42 7.87 61.41
N VAL A 37 -36.23 6.79 62.17
CA VAL A 37 -35.53 5.59 61.71
C VAL A 37 -36.29 4.93 60.55
N GLY A 38 -37.62 4.85 60.62
CA GLY A 38 -38.44 4.31 59.54
C GLY A 38 -38.31 5.09 58.23
N ILE A 39 -38.31 6.43 58.30
CA ILE A 39 -38.11 7.29 57.12
C ILE A 39 -36.69 7.13 56.56
N ALA A 40 -35.67 7.06 57.41
CA ALA A 40 -34.29 6.86 56.99
C ALA A 40 -34.09 5.50 56.31
N TYR A 41 -34.72 4.45 56.84
CA TYR A 41 -34.71 3.10 56.26
C TYR A 41 -35.36 3.11 54.87
N LEU A 42 -36.58 3.63 54.73
CA LEU A 42 -37.28 3.72 53.44
C LEU A 42 -36.50 4.52 52.39
N LYS A 43 -35.83 5.60 52.82
CA LYS A 43 -34.98 6.38 51.93
C LYS A 43 -33.78 5.57 51.44
N THR A 44 -33.14 4.82 52.35
CA THR A 44 -31.98 3.98 52.04
C THR A 44 -32.37 2.84 51.10
N GLU A 45 -33.50 2.18 51.35
CA GLU A 45 -34.02 1.10 50.52
C GLU A 45 -34.32 1.59 49.10
N ARG A 46 -35.00 2.73 48.96
CA ARG A 46 -35.23 3.36 47.65
C ARG A 46 -33.93 3.72 46.91
N GLN A 47 -32.93 4.23 47.63
CA GLN A 47 -31.65 4.58 47.02
C GLN A 47 -30.89 3.33 46.57
N ASN A 48 -30.96 2.25 47.35
CA ASN A 48 -30.39 0.96 46.97
C ASN A 48 -31.08 0.38 45.73
N ASP A 49 -32.42 0.41 45.69
CA ASP A 49 -33.20 -0.05 44.53
C ASP A 49 -32.87 0.75 43.27
N GLN A 50 -32.77 2.08 43.37
CA GLN A 50 -32.36 2.92 42.26
C GLN A 50 -30.95 2.58 41.78
N SER A 51 -30.01 2.36 42.71
CA SER A 51 -28.64 1.99 42.37
C SER A 51 -28.58 0.62 41.68
N GLN A 52 -29.34 -0.36 42.16
CA GLN A 52 -29.40 -1.70 41.55
C GLN A 52 -30.04 -1.65 40.17
N ASN A 53 -31.13 -0.89 40.00
CA ASN A 53 -31.78 -0.71 38.72
C ASN A 53 -30.88 -0.02 37.71
N ALA A 54 -30.18 1.05 38.12
CA ALA A 54 -29.21 1.74 37.27
C ALA A 54 -28.04 0.82 36.87
N PHE A 55 -27.55 0.00 37.80
CA PHE A 55 -26.50 -0.98 37.53
C PHE A 55 -26.97 -2.05 36.53
N ASN A 56 -28.15 -2.63 36.74
CA ASN A 56 -28.74 -3.64 35.85
C ASN A 56 -29.02 -3.08 34.46
N GLN A 57 -29.51 -1.85 34.39
CA GLN A 57 -29.72 -1.14 33.13
C GLN A 57 -28.38 -0.90 32.42
N GLY A 58 -27.35 -0.45 33.13
CA GLY A 58 -26.00 -0.27 32.60
C GLY A 58 -25.39 -1.57 32.08
N LEU A 59 -25.59 -2.69 32.78
CA LEU A 59 -25.16 -4.01 32.30
C LEU A 59 -25.90 -4.43 31.02
N TYR A 60 -27.22 -4.21 30.98
CA TYR A 60 -28.02 -4.53 29.79
C TYR A 60 -27.60 -3.69 28.58
N GLU A 61 -27.52 -2.36 28.74
CA GLU A 61 -27.10 -1.44 27.68
C GLU A 61 -25.64 -1.72 27.25
N GLY A 62 -24.75 -1.96 28.20
CA GLY A 62 -23.36 -2.34 27.93
C GLY A 62 -23.25 -3.64 27.15
N SER A 63 -23.99 -4.68 27.54
CA SER A 63 -24.02 -5.96 26.83
C SER A 63 -24.60 -5.82 25.42
N LYS A 64 -25.64 -5.00 25.25
CA LYS A 64 -26.24 -4.72 23.95
C LYS A 64 -25.25 -3.99 23.03
N SER A 65 -24.60 -2.94 23.53
CA SER A 65 -23.58 -2.21 22.77
C SER A 65 -22.41 -3.12 22.40
N LEU A 66 -21.95 -3.97 23.32
CA LEU A 66 -20.86 -4.91 23.08
C LEU A 66 -21.23 -5.92 22.00
N ASN A 67 -22.45 -6.48 22.04
CA ASN A 67 -22.93 -7.38 21.00
C ASN A 67 -23.08 -6.70 19.64
N GLN A 68 -23.50 -5.43 19.61
CA GLN A 68 -23.54 -4.64 18.37
C GLN A 68 -22.13 -4.44 17.80
N SER A 69 -21.17 -4.01 18.62
CA SER A 69 -19.78 -3.83 18.19
C SER A 69 -19.13 -5.16 17.75
N LEU A 70 -19.42 -6.27 18.42
CA LEU A 70 -18.95 -7.59 17.98
C LEU A 70 -19.54 -7.97 16.62
N GLY A 71 -20.84 -7.73 16.40
CA GLY A 71 -21.48 -7.95 15.11
C GLY A 71 -20.89 -7.09 13.99
N GLU A 72 -20.58 -5.82 14.29
CA GLU A 72 -19.86 -4.94 13.35
C GLU A 72 -18.48 -5.50 13.03
N ILE A 73 -17.67 -5.86 14.04
CA ILE A 73 -16.33 -6.45 13.85
C ILE A 73 -16.39 -7.71 12.98
N ASP A 74 -17.33 -8.62 13.27
CA ASP A 74 -17.49 -9.85 12.50
C ASP A 74 -17.90 -9.57 11.05
N SER A 75 -18.80 -8.61 10.83
CA SER A 75 -19.20 -8.19 9.49
C SER A 75 -18.06 -7.55 8.69
N LEU A 76 -17.25 -6.69 9.34
CA LEU A 76 -16.07 -6.10 8.73
C LEU A 76 -15.04 -7.16 8.40
N ARG A 77 -14.80 -8.11 9.32
CA ARG A 77 -13.86 -9.21 9.10
C ARG A 77 -14.28 -10.10 7.93
N TYR A 78 -15.59 -10.39 7.82
CA TYR A 78 -16.12 -11.14 6.68
C TYR A 78 -15.93 -10.37 5.38
N SER A 79 -16.29 -9.08 5.35
CA SER A 79 -16.12 -8.23 4.16
C SER A 79 -14.66 -8.10 3.74
N LEU A 80 -13.74 -7.98 4.70
CA LEU A 80 -12.31 -7.88 4.44
C LEU A 80 -11.78 -9.20 3.87
N GLY A 81 -12.15 -10.34 4.47
CA GLY A 81 -11.78 -11.65 3.94
C GLY A 81 -12.32 -11.88 2.52
N GLN A 82 -13.53 -11.41 2.22
CA GLN A 82 -14.08 -11.49 0.87
C GLN A 82 -13.30 -10.63 -0.12
N GLN A 83 -12.92 -9.41 0.25
CA GLN A 83 -12.09 -8.54 -0.58
C GLN A 83 -10.70 -9.15 -0.84
N GLU A 84 -10.07 -9.74 0.18
CA GLU A 84 -8.77 -10.42 0.03
C GLU A 84 -8.85 -11.57 -0.98
N VAL A 85 -9.90 -12.40 -0.90
CA VAL A 85 -10.12 -13.50 -1.84
C VAL A 85 -10.34 -12.98 -3.26
N THR A 86 -11.23 -12.00 -3.44
CA THR A 86 -11.48 -11.41 -4.77
C THR A 86 -10.23 -10.75 -5.35
N PHE A 87 -9.41 -10.11 -4.51
CA PHE A 87 -8.16 -9.52 -4.93
C PHE A 87 -7.14 -10.58 -5.35
N ALA A 88 -7.01 -11.67 -4.58
CA ALA A 88 -6.14 -12.79 -4.92
C ALA A 88 -6.55 -13.46 -6.24
N GLU A 89 -7.86 -13.67 -6.45
CA GLU A 89 -8.41 -14.19 -7.71
C GLU A 89 -8.11 -13.24 -8.89
N SER A 90 -8.28 -11.94 -8.70
CA SER A 90 -7.97 -10.94 -9.73
C SER A 90 -6.49 -10.92 -10.10
N LEU A 91 -5.60 -11.02 -9.10
CA LEU A 91 -4.16 -11.11 -9.34
C LEU A 91 -3.78 -12.39 -10.08
N LEU A 92 -4.37 -13.53 -9.72
CA LEU A 92 -4.15 -14.80 -10.40
C LEU A 92 -4.59 -14.71 -11.86
N PHE A 93 -5.79 -14.17 -12.11
CA PHE A 93 -6.30 -13.98 -13.47
C PHE A 93 -5.40 -13.07 -14.32
N LYS A 94 -4.96 -11.94 -13.75
CA LYS A 94 -4.01 -11.04 -14.44
C LYS A 94 -2.69 -11.73 -14.74
N THR A 95 -2.14 -12.45 -13.77
CA THR A 95 -0.88 -13.20 -13.93
C THR A 95 -1.01 -14.25 -15.02
N GLN A 96 -2.11 -15.02 -15.03
CA GLN A 96 -2.36 -16.02 -16.06
C GLN A 96 -2.56 -15.41 -17.44
N THR A 97 -3.20 -14.24 -17.53
CA THR A 97 -3.38 -13.51 -18.79
C THR A 97 -2.04 -13.04 -19.33
N HIS A 98 -1.23 -12.38 -18.50
CA HIS A 98 0.11 -11.96 -18.90
C HIS A 98 1.01 -13.13 -19.26
N GLN A 99 0.93 -14.26 -18.54
CA GLN A 99 1.69 -15.46 -18.88
C GLN A 99 1.33 -15.98 -20.29
N ARG A 100 0.03 -16.01 -20.63
CA ARG A 100 -0.42 -16.42 -21.97
C ARG A 100 0.06 -15.44 -23.06
N GLU A 101 0.05 -14.14 -22.77
CA GLU A 101 0.57 -13.12 -23.68
C GLU A 101 2.08 -13.30 -23.89
N THR A 102 2.85 -13.54 -22.82
CA THR A 102 4.29 -13.78 -22.93
C THR A 102 4.59 -15.07 -23.68
N ASP A 103 3.87 -16.15 -23.43
CA ASP A 103 4.05 -17.43 -24.13
C ASP A 103 3.78 -17.26 -25.62
N SER A 104 2.71 -16.53 -25.99
CA SER A 104 2.39 -16.22 -27.38
C SER A 104 3.46 -15.35 -28.06
N LEU A 105 4.02 -14.36 -27.35
CA LEU A 105 5.11 -13.54 -27.88
C LEU A 105 6.39 -14.36 -28.06
N VAL A 106 6.69 -15.29 -27.15
CA VAL A 106 7.83 -16.21 -27.28
C VAL A 106 7.65 -17.11 -28.50
N GLU A 107 6.49 -17.73 -28.68
CA GLU A 107 6.18 -18.53 -29.88
C GLU A 107 6.33 -17.70 -31.17
N ARG A 108 5.90 -16.42 -31.14
CA ARG A 108 6.05 -15.51 -32.29
C ARG A 108 7.52 -15.22 -32.57
N ILE A 109 8.33 -14.95 -31.55
CA ILE A 109 9.77 -14.72 -31.68
C ILE A 109 10.46 -15.97 -32.25
N ASP A 110 10.11 -17.15 -31.76
CA ASP A 110 10.67 -18.41 -32.26
C ASP A 110 10.31 -18.64 -33.72
N SER A 111 9.06 -18.36 -34.12
CA SER A 111 8.64 -18.46 -35.52
C SER A 111 9.41 -17.51 -36.44
N LEU A 112 9.64 -16.26 -36.00
CA LEU A 112 10.43 -15.26 -36.75
C LEU A 112 11.91 -15.65 -36.83
N ASN A 113 12.48 -16.22 -35.76
CA ASN A 113 13.84 -16.72 -35.76
C ASN A 113 14.02 -17.88 -36.74
N ILE A 114 13.05 -18.80 -36.81
CA ILE A 114 13.03 -19.89 -37.78
C ILE A 114 12.99 -19.31 -39.20
N GLU A 115 12.11 -18.35 -39.48
CA GLU A 115 11.99 -17.69 -40.78
C GLU A 115 13.28 -16.98 -41.20
N LEU A 116 13.88 -16.18 -40.29
CA LEU A 116 15.17 -15.52 -40.52
C LEU A 116 16.29 -16.53 -40.80
N SER A 117 16.34 -17.65 -40.06
CA SER A 117 17.34 -18.69 -40.30
C SER A 117 17.15 -19.39 -41.66
N GLY A 118 15.89 -19.53 -42.11
CA GLY A 118 15.53 -20.04 -43.43
C GLY A 118 16.00 -19.10 -44.54
N LEU A 119 15.64 -17.82 -44.45
CA LEU A 119 16.07 -16.77 -45.39
C LEU A 119 17.59 -16.65 -45.45
N GLN A 120 18.29 -16.76 -44.30
CA GLN A 120 19.75 -16.72 -44.27
C GLN A 120 20.38 -17.93 -44.97
N LYS A 121 19.79 -19.13 -44.83
CA LYS A 121 20.23 -20.32 -45.58
C LYS A 121 19.99 -20.16 -47.08
N GLU A 122 18.85 -19.62 -47.47
CA GLU A 122 18.51 -19.37 -48.88
C GLU A 122 19.45 -18.34 -49.53
N LEU A 123 19.74 -17.23 -48.82
CA LEU A 123 20.75 -16.24 -49.23
C LEU A 123 22.15 -16.86 -49.39
N LYS A 124 22.59 -17.71 -48.46
CA LYS A 124 23.88 -18.41 -48.57
C LYS A 124 23.91 -19.39 -49.75
N GLY A 125 22.81 -20.10 -50.01
CA GLY A 125 22.68 -20.99 -51.17
C GLY A 125 22.68 -20.24 -52.51
N SER A 126 21.97 -19.11 -52.58
CA SER A 126 21.92 -18.23 -53.76
C SER A 126 23.29 -17.60 -54.07
N ASN A 127 24.02 -17.15 -53.05
CA ASN A 127 25.38 -16.63 -53.19
C ASN A 127 26.40 -17.72 -53.58
N GLN A 128 26.22 -18.98 -53.17
CA GLN A 128 27.06 -20.09 -53.65
C GLN A 128 26.78 -20.46 -55.12
N ALA A 129 25.54 -20.29 -55.60
CA ALA A 129 25.20 -20.49 -57.01
C ALA A 129 25.81 -19.41 -57.92
N THR A 130 26.00 -18.19 -57.41
CA THR A 130 26.65 -17.07 -58.13
C THR A 130 28.18 -17.03 -57.95
N SER A 131 28.72 -17.65 -56.90
CA SER A 131 30.17 -17.65 -56.60
C SER A 131 30.96 -18.78 -57.28
N LYS A 132 30.38 -19.51 -58.24
CA LYS A 132 31.09 -20.53 -59.04
C LYS A 132 31.87 -19.97 -60.25
N THR A 133 31.89 -18.66 -60.39
CA THR A 133 32.65 -17.95 -61.41
C THR A 133 33.43 -16.84 -60.71
N ILE A 134 34.69 -16.66 -61.09
CA ILE A 134 35.66 -15.68 -60.54
C ILE A 134 36.50 -16.23 -59.36
N SER A 135 37.28 -17.26 -59.69
CA SER A 135 38.60 -17.46 -59.10
C SER A 135 39.59 -16.56 -59.84
N THR A 136 40.00 -15.42 -59.26
CA THR A 136 41.22 -14.75 -59.74
C THR A 136 41.89 -13.98 -58.61
N SER A 137 43.04 -14.51 -58.22
CA SER A 137 44.01 -13.99 -57.27
C SER A 137 44.71 -12.74 -57.79
N THR A 138 44.04 -11.59 -57.72
CA THR A 138 44.63 -10.24 -57.76
C THR A 138 43.54 -9.29 -57.32
N ASP A 139 43.44 -8.93 -56.02
CA ASP A 139 42.63 -7.75 -55.62
C ASP A 139 42.65 -7.37 -54.12
N SER A 140 43.66 -7.74 -53.34
CA SER A 140 43.70 -7.31 -51.93
C SER A 140 43.86 -5.78 -51.75
N LYS A 141 44.29 -5.04 -52.80
CA LYS A 141 44.32 -3.57 -52.80
C LYS A 141 43.00 -2.95 -53.29
N THR A 142 42.41 -3.46 -54.37
CA THR A 142 41.13 -2.98 -54.92
C THR A 142 39.96 -3.29 -53.99
N GLN A 143 39.97 -4.47 -53.34
CA GLN A 143 38.98 -4.84 -52.33
C GLN A 143 39.10 -3.98 -51.06
N LYS A 144 40.32 -3.60 -50.65
CA LYS A 144 40.54 -2.65 -49.54
C LYS A 144 40.07 -1.25 -49.92
N GLN A 145 40.32 -0.79 -51.14
CA GLN A 145 39.81 0.49 -51.63
C GLN A 145 38.28 0.52 -51.68
N SER A 146 37.64 -0.55 -52.19
CA SER A 146 36.18 -0.68 -52.19
C SER A 146 35.59 -0.70 -50.77
N ARG A 147 36.23 -1.40 -49.83
CA ARG A 147 35.79 -1.42 -48.42
C ARG A 147 35.96 -0.07 -47.74
N HIS A 148 37.07 0.64 -47.99
CA HIS A 148 37.27 1.99 -47.48
C HIS A 148 36.23 2.97 -48.04
N GLU A 149 35.89 2.84 -49.32
CA GLU A 149 34.85 3.67 -49.95
C GLU A 149 33.48 3.42 -49.33
N GLN A 150 33.13 2.16 -49.05
CA GLN A 150 31.89 1.80 -48.35
C GLN A 150 31.83 2.43 -46.94
N ILE A 151 32.90 2.28 -46.16
CA ILE A 151 33.03 2.89 -44.81
C ILE A 151 32.83 4.41 -44.88
N LEU A 152 33.47 5.06 -45.86
CA LEU A 152 33.37 6.51 -46.04
C LEU A 152 31.99 6.97 -46.49
N SER A 153 31.31 6.18 -47.33
CA SER A 153 29.97 6.49 -47.80
C SER A 153 28.95 6.44 -46.67
N ALA A 154 29.04 5.44 -45.79
CA ALA A 154 28.20 5.30 -44.61
C ALA A 154 28.43 6.46 -43.61
N TYR A 155 29.70 6.77 -43.31
CA TYR A 155 30.07 7.90 -42.45
C TYR A 155 29.55 9.23 -43.03
N LYS A 156 29.74 9.48 -44.33
CA LYS A 156 29.24 10.69 -45.02
C LYS A 156 27.72 10.80 -44.97
N LYS A 157 27.01 9.69 -45.15
CA LYS A 157 25.54 9.66 -45.12
C LYS A 157 25.04 10.08 -43.74
N ARG A 158 25.53 9.45 -42.68
CA ARG A 158 25.17 9.78 -41.29
C ARG A 158 25.55 11.22 -40.92
N PHE A 159 26.72 11.68 -41.35
CA PHE A 159 27.15 13.06 -41.12
C PHE A 159 26.22 14.09 -41.82
N LYS A 160 25.72 13.78 -43.02
CA LYS A 160 24.76 14.65 -43.73
C LYS A 160 23.35 14.62 -43.14
N GLU A 161 22.99 13.53 -42.46
CA GLU A 161 21.71 13.40 -41.76
C GLU A 161 21.68 14.20 -40.45
N LEU A 162 22.82 14.74 -39.98
CA LEU A 162 22.85 15.58 -38.79
C LEU A 162 22.08 16.90 -38.99
N PRO A 163 21.20 17.26 -38.05
CA PRO A 163 20.53 18.56 -38.05
C PRO A 163 21.53 19.74 -38.07
N SER A 164 21.27 20.77 -38.87
CA SER A 164 22.17 21.92 -39.00
C SER A 164 22.12 22.89 -37.80
N ASP A 165 21.12 22.75 -36.94
CA ASP A 165 20.83 23.56 -35.77
C ASP A 165 21.48 23.07 -34.46
N LEU A 166 22.28 21.99 -34.52
CA LEU A 166 23.04 21.48 -33.39
C LEU A 166 24.03 22.54 -32.83
N SER A 167 24.07 22.68 -31.50
CA SER A 167 25.09 23.48 -30.84
C SER A 167 26.49 22.88 -31.03
N VAL A 168 27.54 23.68 -30.79
CA VAL A 168 28.94 23.22 -30.96
C VAL A 168 29.26 21.98 -30.11
N TYR A 169 28.69 21.89 -28.92
CA TYR A 169 28.87 20.74 -28.03
C TYR A 169 28.13 19.51 -28.56
N GLU A 170 26.85 19.65 -28.92
CA GLU A 170 26.03 18.54 -29.42
C GLU A 170 26.57 17.99 -30.74
N LYS A 171 27.05 18.89 -31.61
CA LYS A 171 27.72 18.50 -32.86
C LYS A 171 28.97 17.66 -32.59
N ARG A 172 29.74 17.97 -31.55
CA ARG A 172 30.93 17.19 -31.18
C ARG A 172 30.55 15.80 -30.67
N VAL A 173 29.51 15.70 -29.84
CA VAL A 173 29.01 14.43 -29.32
C VAL A 173 28.46 13.57 -30.46
N ALA A 174 27.59 14.12 -31.29
CA ALA A 174 26.98 13.41 -32.41
C ALA A 174 28.03 12.92 -33.44
N ILE A 175 29.07 13.71 -33.71
CA ILE A 175 30.19 13.27 -34.56
C ILE A 175 30.94 12.09 -33.94
N ASN A 176 31.12 12.06 -32.63
CA ASN A 176 31.78 10.94 -31.95
C ASN A 176 30.90 9.69 -31.96
N GLU A 177 29.60 9.82 -31.72
CA GLU A 177 28.65 8.70 -31.82
C GLU A 177 28.64 8.09 -33.22
N ILE A 178 28.61 8.93 -34.27
CA ILE A 178 28.69 8.45 -35.67
C ILE A 178 30.00 7.68 -35.92
N LYS A 179 31.14 8.13 -35.36
CA LYS A 179 32.41 7.40 -35.49
C LYS A 179 32.35 6.04 -34.80
N GLU A 180 31.78 5.99 -33.60
CA GLU A 180 31.66 4.74 -32.83
C GLU A 180 30.71 3.75 -33.51
N GLU A 181 29.57 4.22 -34.01
CA GLU A 181 28.60 3.42 -34.76
C GLU A 181 29.22 2.90 -36.06
N THR A 182 29.88 3.78 -36.83
CA THR A 182 30.58 3.37 -38.06
C THR A 182 31.71 2.37 -37.78
N ALA A 183 32.47 2.56 -36.70
CA ALA A 183 33.51 1.63 -36.31
C ALA A 183 32.93 0.25 -35.95
N ARG A 184 31.79 0.24 -35.24
CA ARG A 184 31.06 -0.98 -34.87
C ARG A 184 30.48 -1.71 -36.08
N ASP A 185 29.80 -1.00 -36.97
CA ASP A 185 29.13 -1.56 -38.14
C ASP A 185 30.11 -2.26 -39.09
N PHE A 186 31.29 -1.67 -39.27
CA PHE A 186 32.33 -2.21 -40.16
C PHE A 186 33.38 -3.07 -39.45
N GLN A 187 33.23 -3.28 -38.13
CA GLN A 187 34.14 -4.05 -37.28
C GLN A 187 35.60 -3.58 -37.39
N ILE A 188 35.81 -2.26 -37.34
CA ILE A 188 37.13 -1.61 -37.41
C ILE A 188 37.40 -0.85 -36.11
N SER A 189 38.67 -0.56 -35.85
CA SER A 189 39.03 0.33 -34.73
C SER A 189 38.75 1.80 -35.06
N ILE A 190 38.50 2.64 -34.04
CA ILE A 190 38.35 4.09 -34.20
C ILE A 190 39.60 4.70 -34.84
N ASP A 191 40.79 4.19 -34.48
CA ASP A 191 42.07 4.63 -35.05
C ASP A 191 42.18 4.30 -36.53
N GLU A 192 41.68 3.13 -36.95
CA GLU A 192 41.61 2.74 -38.36
C GLU A 192 40.63 3.60 -39.15
N LEU A 193 39.45 3.90 -38.59
CA LEU A 193 38.50 4.84 -39.19
C LEU A 193 39.12 6.23 -39.36
N ASN A 194 39.87 6.71 -38.36
CA ASN A 194 40.58 7.99 -38.45
C ASN A 194 41.67 7.97 -39.53
N LYS A 195 42.42 6.87 -39.68
CA LYS A 195 43.39 6.70 -40.78
C LYS A 195 42.72 6.72 -42.16
N ILE A 196 41.56 6.08 -42.31
CA ILE A 196 40.80 6.09 -43.56
C ILE A 196 40.30 7.50 -43.88
N ARG A 197 39.81 8.24 -42.88
CA ARG A 197 39.34 9.62 -43.04
C ARG A 197 40.47 10.60 -43.40
N THR A 198 41.60 10.53 -42.72
CA THR A 198 42.76 11.40 -43.00
C THR A 198 43.37 11.09 -44.36
N SER A 199 43.49 9.81 -44.73
CA SER A 199 43.98 9.39 -46.06
C SER A 199 43.12 9.90 -47.21
N ASN A 200 41.83 10.16 -46.96
CA ASN A 200 40.85 10.66 -47.93
C ASN A 200 40.50 12.15 -47.74
N LYS A 201 41.28 12.89 -46.93
CA LYS A 201 41.14 14.34 -46.69
C LYS A 201 39.75 14.76 -46.19
N LEU A 202 39.17 14.00 -45.27
CA LEU A 202 37.89 14.33 -44.63
C LEU A 202 38.15 15.05 -43.30
N ASP A 203 38.14 16.39 -43.33
CA ASP A 203 38.48 17.26 -42.18
C ASP A 203 37.29 17.64 -41.29
N TYR A 204 36.11 17.04 -41.50
CA TYR A 204 34.88 17.33 -40.74
C TYR A 204 34.63 16.33 -39.61
#